data_AF-A0A350IIF6-F1
#
_entry.id   AF-A0A350IIF6-F1
#
_cell.length_a   1.000
_cell.length_b   1.000
_cell.length_c   1.000
_cell.angle_alpha   90.00
_cell.angle_beta   90.00
_cell.angle_gamma   90.00
#
_symmetry.space_group_name_H-M   'P 1'
#
loop_
_entity.id
_entity.type
_entity.pdbx_description
1 polymer ?
#
loop_
_entity_poly.entity_id
_entity_poly.type
_entity_poly.pdbx_seq_one_letter_code
_entity_poly.pdbx_strand_id
1 'polypeptide(L)'
;MWHNELSANDKDLQLGIREKGKLPHHIGIIMDGNGRWAERQGLSRYEGHREGIESVRDIVKASSQLGIEFLTLYSFSIENWNRPVNEVNGLMQLLEL
;
A
#
# COMPACT_ATOMS: atom_id res chain seq x y z
N MET A 1 4.96 15.72 -8.47
CA MET A 1 3.54 15.68 -8.04
C MET A 1 2.82 14.69 -8.92
N TRP A 2 2.11 13.71 -8.34
CA TRP A 2 1.31 12.73 -9.07
C TRP A 2 0.07 13.42 -9.66
N HIS A 3 0.30 14.16 -10.74
CA HIS A 3 -0.74 14.82 -11.52
C HIS A 3 -0.73 14.19 -12.91
N ASN A 4 -1.25 12.96 -13.02
CA ASN A 4 -2.04 12.57 -14.19
C ASN A 4 -2.73 11.20 -14.03
N GLU A 5 -3.95 11.19 -14.58
CA GLU A 5 -4.86 10.08 -14.85
C GLU A 5 -5.37 9.27 -13.64
N LEU A 6 -6.40 9.84 -13.01
CA LEU A 6 -7.46 9.08 -12.37
C LEU A 6 -8.22 8.31 -13.46
N SER A 7 -8.35 7.00 -13.32
CA SER A 7 -9.29 6.25 -14.15
C SER A 7 -10.71 6.79 -13.92
N ALA A 8 -11.62 6.61 -14.89
CA ALA A 8 -13.01 7.04 -14.71
C ALA A 8 -13.63 6.40 -13.45
N ASN A 9 -13.30 5.14 -13.20
CA ASN A 9 -13.73 4.41 -12.00
C ASN A 9 -13.19 5.03 -10.70
N ASP A 10 -11.93 5.47 -10.67
CA ASP A 10 -11.37 6.11 -9.47
C ASP A 10 -12.06 7.43 -9.15
N LYS A 11 -12.47 8.19 -10.18
CA LYS A 11 -13.20 9.45 -9.98
C LYS A 11 -14.54 9.22 -9.30
N ASP A 12 -15.30 8.23 -9.76
CA ASP A 12 -16.62 7.92 -9.21
C ASP A 12 -16.51 7.42 -7.75
N LEU A 13 -15.53 6.56 -7.47
CA LEU A 13 -15.27 6.09 -6.10
C LEU A 13 -14.85 7.25 -5.18
N GLN A 14 -13.95 8.12 -5.63
CA GLN A 14 -13.49 9.26 -4.83
C GLN A 14 -14.60 10.28 -4.58
N LEU A 15 -15.46 10.53 -5.58
CA LEU A 15 -16.64 11.38 -5.40
C LEU A 15 -17.56 10.80 -4.33
N GLY A 16 -17.89 9.51 -4.42
CA GLY A 16 -18.72 8.83 -3.43
C GLY A 16 -18.12 8.82 -2.02
N ILE A 17 -16.78 8.80 -1.88
CA ILE A 17 -16.12 8.97 -0.58
C ILE A 17 -16.33 10.40 -0.04
N ARG A 18 -16.15 11.42 -0.88
CA ARG A 18 -16.30 12.84 -0.47
C ARG A 18 -17.74 13.19 -0.10
N GLU A 19 -18.73 12.59 -0.75
CA GLU A 19 -20.14 12.78 -0.43
C GLU A 19 -20.53 12.23 0.95
N LYS A 20 -19.79 11.23 1.46
CA LYS A 20 -20.03 10.65 2.79
C LYS A 20 -19.57 11.53 3.95
N GLY A 21 -18.83 12.60 3.68
CA GLY A 21 -18.45 13.60 4.68
C GLY A 21 -16.99 14.02 4.60
N LYS A 22 -16.53 14.62 5.70
CA LYS A 22 -15.15 15.15 5.80
C LYS A 22 -14.15 14.00 5.84
N LEU A 23 -13.11 14.14 5.03
CA LEU A 23 -11.97 13.22 5.03
C LEU A 23 -11.09 13.44 6.27
N PRO A 24 -10.43 12.38 6.78
CA PRO A 24 -9.43 12.52 7.83
C PRO A 24 -8.18 13.23 7.29
N HIS A 25 -7.52 13.99 8.16
CA HIS A 25 -6.22 14.60 7.85
C HIS A 25 -5.08 13.56 7.89
N HIS A 26 -5.23 12.49 8.69
CA HIS A 26 -4.22 11.44 8.86
C HIS A 26 -4.85 10.05 8.86
N ILE A 27 -4.27 9.13 8.08
CA ILE A 27 -4.60 7.71 8.08
C ILE A 27 -3.38 6.88 8.49
N GLY A 28 -3.58 5.93 9.41
CA GLY A 28 -2.63 4.88 9.73
C GLY A 28 -3.12 3.53 9.20
N ILE A 29 -2.24 2.79 8.51
CA ILE A 29 -2.56 1.48 7.92
C ILE A 29 -1.54 0.45 8.38
N ILE A 30 -2.03 -0.67 8.92
CA ILE A 30 -1.22 -1.86 9.16
C ILE A 30 -1.30 -2.72 7.90
N MET A 31 -0.17 -2.86 7.20
CA MET A 31 -0.12 -3.60 5.94
C MET A 31 0.17 -5.06 6.22
N ASP A 32 -0.88 -5.84 6.44
CA ASP A 32 -0.83 -7.27 6.72
C ASP A 32 -1.55 -8.06 5.62
N GLY A 33 -1.11 -9.29 5.39
CA GLY A 33 -1.80 -10.23 4.51
C GLY A 33 -1.02 -10.65 3.27
N ASN A 34 0.10 -10.02 2.93
CA ASN A 34 0.88 -10.32 1.71
C ASN A 34 1.21 -11.81 1.55
N GLY A 35 1.71 -12.45 2.62
CA GLY A 35 2.01 -13.89 2.60
C GLY A 35 0.76 -14.77 2.45
N ARG A 36 -0.35 -14.41 3.12
CA ARG A 36 -1.64 -15.13 3.01
C ARG A 36 -2.28 -14.95 1.64
N TRP A 37 -2.10 -13.77 1.04
CA TRP A 37 -2.54 -13.50 -0.32
C TRP A 37 -1.77 -14.38 -1.31
N ALA A 38 -0.44 -14.45 -1.21
CA ALA A 38 0.38 -15.30 -2.07
C ALA A 38 0.01 -16.78 -1.96
N GLU A 39 -0.17 -17.28 -0.73
CA GLU A 39 -0.58 -18.67 -0.49
C GLU A 39 -1.91 -19.02 -1.15
N ARG A 40 -2.91 -18.13 -1.08
CA ARG A 40 -4.20 -18.32 -1.76
C ARG A 40 -4.09 -18.31 -3.29
N GLN A 41 -3.06 -17.68 -3.85
CA GLN A 41 -2.79 -17.65 -5.29
C GLN A 41 -1.84 -18.78 -5.73
N GLY A 42 -1.36 -19.64 -4.81
CA GLY A 42 -0.34 -20.65 -5.12
C GLY A 42 1.04 -20.05 -5.45
N LEU A 43 1.30 -18.82 -5.02
CA LEU A 43 2.52 -18.06 -5.29
C LEU A 43 3.50 -18.10 -4.10
N SER A 44 4.76 -17.74 -4.37
CA SER A 44 5.76 -17.59 -3.31
C SER A 44 5.47 -16.36 -2.44
N ARG A 45 5.94 -16.37 -1.18
CA ARG A 45 5.82 -15.19 -0.29
C ARG A 45 6.47 -13.94 -0.89
N TYR A 46 7.55 -14.09 -1.65
CA TYR A 46 8.21 -12.99 -2.34
C TYR A 46 7.28 -12.30 -3.34
N GLU A 47 6.49 -13.05 -4.11
CA GLU A 47 5.49 -12.46 -5.02
C GLU A 47 4.40 -11.73 -4.24
N GLY A 48 3.96 -12.25 -3.09
CA GLY A 48 3.03 -11.53 -2.22
C GLY A 48 3.61 -10.21 -1.70
N HIS A 49 4.91 -10.16 -1.43
CA HIS A 49 5.58 -8.93 -1.05
C HIS A 49 5.70 -7.94 -2.22
N ARG A 50 5.95 -8.41 -3.44
CA ARG A 50 5.93 -7.57 -4.65
C ARG A 50 4.56 -6.93 -4.88
N GLU A 51 3.48 -7.70 -4.74
CA GLU A 51 2.10 -7.21 -4.85
C GLU A 51 1.73 -6.22 -3.73
N GLY A 52 2.35 -6.41 -2.55
CA GLY A 52 2.28 -5.43 -1.47
C GLY A 52 2.81 -4.05 -1.86
N ILE A 53 3.79 -3.95 -2.77
CA ILE A 53 4.33 -2.66 -3.23
C ILE A 53 3.34 -1.95 -4.13
N GLU A 54 2.69 -2.67 -5.06
CA GLU A 54 1.66 -2.06 -5.90
C GLU A 54 0.51 -1.55 -5.04
N SER A 55 0.12 -2.31 -4.02
CA SER A 55 -0.86 -1.87 -3.01
C SER A 55 -0.42 -0.59 -2.29
N VAL A 56 0.85 -0.47 -1.91
CA VAL A 56 1.41 0.76 -1.31
C VAL A 56 1.32 1.94 -2.28
N ARG A 57 1.73 1.75 -3.54
CA ARG A 57 1.70 2.80 -4.56
C ARG A 57 0.27 3.31 -4.79
N ASP A 58 -0.69 2.40 -4.90
CA ASP A 58 -2.10 2.74 -5.08
C ASP A 58 -2.66 3.53 -3.90
N ILE A 59 -2.36 3.12 -2.67
CA ILE A 59 -2.82 3.82 -1.46
C ILE A 59 -2.18 5.21 -1.34
N VAL A 60 -0.88 5.35 -1.62
CA VAL A 60 -0.19 6.65 -1.60
C VAL A 60 -0.78 7.58 -2.66
N LYS A 61 -0.99 7.08 -3.88
CA LYS A 61 -1.60 7.83 -4.99
C LYS A 61 -3.02 8.28 -4.63
N ALA A 62 -3.86 7.36 -4.16
CA ALA A 62 -5.24 7.65 -3.78
C ALA A 62 -5.30 8.65 -2.62
N SER A 63 -4.45 8.50 -1.60
CA SER A 63 -4.37 9.43 -0.46
C SER A 63 -3.99 10.83 -0.92
N SER A 64 -3.01 10.95 -1.81
CA SER A 64 -2.61 12.23 -2.40
C SER A 64 -3.73 12.87 -3.22
N GLN A 65 -4.47 12.09 -4.03
CA GLN A 65 -5.58 12.57 -4.85
C GLN A 65 -6.80 13.00 -4.02
N LEU A 66 -7.05 12.30 -2.91
CA LEU A 66 -8.11 12.64 -1.96
C LEU A 66 -7.75 13.86 -1.10
N GLY A 67 -6.48 14.26 -1.05
CA GLY A 67 -6.00 15.37 -0.23
C GLY A 67 -5.85 14.99 1.24
N ILE A 68 -5.58 13.72 1.52
CA ILE A 68 -5.20 13.26 2.86
C ILE A 68 -3.76 13.72 3.11
N GLU A 69 -3.56 14.52 4.16
CA GLU A 69 -2.29 15.21 4.42
C GLU A 69 -1.20 14.27 4.96
N PHE A 70 -1.59 13.30 5.78
CA PHE A 70 -0.68 12.36 6.43
C PHE A 70 -1.10 10.92 6.18
N LEU A 71 -0.13 10.08 5.81
CA LEU A 71 -0.31 8.64 5.65
C LEU A 71 0.83 7.91 6.37
N THR A 72 0.49 7.05 7.33
CA THR A 72 1.44 6.17 8.02
C THR A 72 1.17 4.74 7.59
N LEU A 73 2.17 4.10 6.98
CA LEU A 73 2.10 2.70 6.59
C LEU A 73 3.01 1.88 7.49
N TYR A 74 2.45 0.92 8.21
CA TYR A 74 3.23 -0.06 8.95
C TYR A 74 3.48 -1.27 8.05
N SER A 75 4.56 -1.18 7.27
CA SER A 75 5.02 -2.20 6.32
C SER A 75 5.97 -3.23 6.93
N PHE A 76 6.60 -2.88 8.05
CA PHE A 76 7.72 -3.62 8.63
C PHE A 76 7.69 -3.59 10.15
N SER A 77 7.55 -4.76 10.76
CA SER A 77 7.62 -4.93 12.20
C SER A 77 9.02 -5.34 12.66
N ILE A 78 9.32 -5.19 13.96
CA ILE A 78 10.60 -5.63 14.53
C ILE A 78 10.78 -7.15 14.33
N GLU A 79 9.70 -7.93 14.38
CA GLU A 79 9.72 -9.37 14.12
C GLU A 79 10.05 -9.72 12.66
N ASN A 80 9.91 -8.78 11.71
CA ASN A 80 10.31 -9.01 10.32
C ASN A 80 11.84 -9.04 10.15
N TRP A 81 12.61 -8.48 11.08
CA TRP A 81 14.07 -8.63 11.09
C TRP A 81 14.56 -10.03 11.44
N ASN A 82 13.69 -10.87 12.03
CA ASN A 82 14.00 -12.27 12.33
C ASN A 82 13.81 -13.19 11.10
N ARG A 83 13.39 -12.65 9.95
CA ARG A 83 13.25 -13.41 8.71
C ARG A 83 14.62 -13.66 8.05
N PRO A 84 14.72 -14.64 7.14
CA PRO A 84 15.95 -14.89 6.39
C PRO A 84 16.51 -13.62 5.73
N VAL A 85 17.82 -13.41 5.83
CA VAL A 85 18.51 -12.18 5.40
C VAL A 85 18.25 -11.84 3.92
N ASN A 86 18.15 -12.86 3.07
CA ASN A 86 17.80 -12.71 1.66
C ASN A 86 16.38 -12.16 1.44
N GLU A 87 15.42 -12.51 2.30
CA GLU A 87 14.06 -11.96 2.27
C GLU A 87 14.05 -10.49 2.71
N VAL A 88 14.79 -10.16 3.78
CA VAL A 88 14.92 -8.78 4.28
C VAL A 88 15.58 -7.87 3.24
N ASN A 89 16.66 -8.33 2.59
CA ASN A 89 17.35 -7.56 1.56
C ASN A 89 16.47 -7.31 0.32
N GLY A 90 15.71 -8.32 -0.11
CA GLY A 90 14.76 -8.16 -1.21
C GLY A 90 13.70 -7.11 -0.90
N LEU A 91 13.20 -7.09 0.33
CA LEU A 91 12.21 -6.12 0.77
C LEU A 91 12.76 -4.69 0.89
N MET A 92 14.02 -4.51 1.31
CA MET A 92 14.65 -3.18 1.38
C MET A 92 14.85 -2.58 -0.01
N GLN A 93 15.26 -3.38 -1.00
CA GLN A 93 15.39 -2.91 -2.39
C GLN A 93 14.06 -2.44 -2.99
N LEU A 94 12.94 -2.96 -2.50
CA LEU A 94 11.61 -2.59 -2.97
C LEU A 94 11.13 -1.24 -2.41
N LEU A 95 11.77 -0.73 -1.36
CA LEU A 95 11.49 0.59 -0.75
C LEU A 95 12.37 1.71 -1.32
N GLU A 96 13.42 1.39 -2.08
CA GLU A 96 14.36 2.35 -2.68
C GLU A 96 13.89 2.91 -4.05
N LEU A 97 12.78 2.40 -4.61
CA LEU A 97 12.18 2.83 -5.89
C LEU A 97 11.04 3.84 -5.70
#